data_AF-A0A3M2RFV7-F1
#
_entry.id   AF-A0A3M2RFV7-F1
#
_cell.length_a   1.000
_cell.length_b   1.000
_cell.length_c   1.000
_cell.angle_alpha   90.00
_cell.angle_beta   90.00
_cell.angle_gamma   90.00
#
_symmetry.space_group_name_H-M   'P 1'
#
loop_
_entity.id
_entity.type
_entity.pdbx_description
1 polymer ?
#
loop_
_entity_poly.entity_id
_entity_poly.type
_entity_poly.pdbx_seq_one_letter_code
_entity_poly.pdbx_strand_id
1 'polypeptide(L)'
;MKEFKNWALTAVISSIALTGCSGSSSSGGGSSSTPPPAGENDTGVFVDSAVAGINYATSPSGQTGQTNNLGEYKYQAGDKVTFSVGGINLPPVTATGRITPADMGSGTANWNEDQTVINILRLLQTLDDDGDPGNGINILPAVHTALKDVALDPSLSESDFETQANTALQGTNKTLIDKTAAIAHFQASQNGELTGSWKFVEPNGNVNVLTFFNGDQYLIVHRDADDGDQQAGTGEYGTYDWDNASGDLNLTVLSDSDRSGGLADVNETATWTMKLVNGGLELTSTGDNEQVVFEPIRNERDSLVGSWYLGEGEIDGQNAHNVLTILDDNNYVIAHNLNQETYGSSPVGVSSEWGSYSFDGETFAVSNVTVDLDGPGGFYDNPANDGNGPVNGPAILHPTGELTLTDNANSQDNFTLVRLGRYAVDLRDFEGDTKPVYVEADLYPGDMAKESYFFAFSDLVEPGQEGTYDLEFSSSQRITVDLRTENGERTGQMQFDSSGEDNVAGTWDVSTSGALVFTETDGTSGDYGHWRFLKVEGEDARFLVHLDGVDPLELQFITDIDDQPIK
;
A
#
# COMPACT_ATOMS: atom_id res chain seq x y z
N MET A 1 -30.27 16.04 -10.97
CA MET A 1 -29.61 16.54 -12.22
C MET A 1 -29.72 18.06 -12.43
N LYS A 2 -29.43 18.81 -11.38
CA LYS A 2 -29.00 20.22 -11.24
C LYS A 2 -28.40 20.17 -9.83
N GLU A 3 -27.10 19.91 -9.68
CA GLU A 3 -26.23 20.94 -9.08
C GLU A 3 -24.75 20.84 -9.55
N PHE A 4 -24.34 19.96 -10.46
CA PHE A 4 -23.06 20.13 -11.17
C PHE A 4 -23.28 21.04 -12.40
N LYS A 5 -23.30 22.37 -12.24
CA LYS A 5 -23.31 23.30 -13.39
C LYS A 5 -22.85 24.72 -13.07
N ASN A 6 -21.58 25.01 -13.36
CA ASN A 6 -21.17 26.12 -14.24
C ASN A 6 -19.65 26.14 -14.53
N TRP A 7 -19.13 25.17 -15.28
CA TRP A 7 -17.82 25.33 -15.92
C TRP A 7 -17.98 25.93 -17.32
N ALA A 8 -17.80 27.25 -17.42
CA ALA A 8 -17.71 27.94 -18.70
C ALA A 8 -16.31 27.75 -19.31
N LEU A 9 -16.05 26.61 -19.96
CA LEU A 9 -14.88 26.45 -20.84
C LEU A 9 -15.07 27.28 -22.12
N THR A 10 -14.29 28.36 -22.24
CA THR A 10 -14.04 29.00 -23.55
C THR A 10 -12.65 28.59 -24.03
N ALA A 11 -12.56 27.48 -24.76
CA ALA A 11 -11.34 27.07 -25.44
C ALA A 11 -11.11 27.94 -26.69
N VAL A 12 -10.27 28.97 -26.57
CA VAL A 12 -9.70 29.66 -27.74
C VAL A 12 -8.45 28.92 -28.16
N ILE A 13 -8.57 28.12 -29.23
CA ILE A 13 -7.43 27.59 -29.98
C ILE A 13 -6.74 28.77 -30.66
N SER A 14 -5.65 29.27 -30.09
CA SER A 14 -4.77 30.26 -30.74
C SER A 14 -3.46 29.59 -31.14
N SER A 15 -3.37 29.27 -32.43
CA SER A 15 -2.16 28.81 -33.10
C SER A 15 -1.21 30.01 -33.26
N ILE A 16 -0.06 30.00 -32.58
CA ILE A 16 1.01 30.97 -32.81
C ILE A 16 2.24 30.25 -33.36
N ALA A 17 2.63 30.70 -34.54
CA ALA A 17 3.74 30.24 -35.34
C ALA A 17 5.10 30.54 -34.68
N LEU A 18 6.05 29.64 -34.93
CA LEU A 18 7.46 29.83 -34.65
C LEU A 18 8.02 31.03 -35.42
N THR A 19 8.54 32.02 -34.69
CA THR A 19 9.55 32.96 -35.18
C THR A 19 10.65 33.07 -34.13
N GLY A 20 11.85 32.62 -34.48
CA GLY A 20 13.05 32.87 -33.69
C GLY A 20 13.62 34.27 -33.93
N CYS A 21 14.23 34.87 -32.92
CA CYS A 21 15.59 35.43 -32.96
C CYS A 21 15.97 36.09 -31.61
N SER A 22 17.21 35.83 -31.19
CA SER A 22 18.17 36.74 -30.56
C SER A 22 17.83 37.48 -29.24
N GLY A 23 18.58 37.15 -28.18
CA GLY A 23 19.54 38.09 -27.60
C GLY A 23 19.22 38.79 -26.25
N SER A 24 19.83 38.25 -25.19
CA SER A 24 20.56 38.95 -24.10
C SER A 24 19.83 39.57 -22.88
N SER A 25 20.34 39.14 -21.72
CA SER A 25 20.53 39.79 -20.39
C SER A 25 19.44 39.85 -19.29
N SER A 26 19.90 39.37 -18.12
CA SER A 26 19.62 39.70 -16.70
C SER A 26 18.41 39.12 -15.93
N SER A 27 18.78 38.19 -15.03
CA SER A 27 18.39 38.01 -13.60
C SER A 27 16.92 37.98 -13.16
N GLY A 28 16.52 36.85 -12.58
CA GLY A 28 15.37 36.72 -11.67
C GLY A 28 15.04 35.25 -11.44
N GLY A 29 15.30 34.75 -10.22
CA GLY A 29 14.99 33.38 -9.83
C GLY A 29 13.48 33.14 -9.77
N GLY A 30 13.06 32.06 -10.42
CA GLY A 30 11.73 31.47 -10.35
C GLY A 30 11.89 30.02 -10.79
N SER A 31 11.73 29.09 -9.84
CA SER A 31 11.82 27.65 -10.11
C SER A 31 10.57 27.24 -10.86
N SER A 32 10.59 27.40 -12.18
CA SER A 32 9.68 26.73 -13.11
C SER A 32 10.21 25.31 -13.29
N SER A 33 9.36 24.32 -13.02
CA SER A 33 9.59 22.91 -13.32
C SER A 33 9.99 22.72 -14.78
N THR A 34 11.29 22.69 -15.04
CA THR A 34 11.83 22.12 -16.27
C THR A 34 11.59 20.62 -16.20
N PRO A 35 11.17 19.97 -17.31
CA PRO A 35 11.12 18.51 -17.37
C PRO A 35 12.46 17.92 -16.92
N PRO A 36 12.47 16.76 -16.24
CA PRO A 36 13.72 16.11 -15.84
C PRO A 36 14.66 15.98 -17.04
N PRO A 37 15.99 16.09 -16.85
CA PRO A 37 16.94 15.87 -17.93
C PRO A 37 16.69 14.50 -18.57
N ALA A 38 16.59 14.44 -19.90
CA ALA A 38 16.55 13.18 -20.62
C ALA A 38 17.84 12.38 -20.31
N GLY A 39 17.71 11.34 -19.48
CA GLY A 39 18.83 10.50 -19.05
C GLY A 39 18.76 9.97 -17.60
N GLU A 40 17.82 10.42 -16.77
CA GLU A 40 17.58 9.79 -15.46
C GLU A 40 16.75 8.52 -15.63
N ASN A 41 17.12 7.47 -14.89
CA ASN A 41 16.40 6.20 -14.89
C ASN A 41 15.29 6.28 -13.85
N ASP A 42 14.06 6.15 -14.30
CA ASP A 42 12.88 5.97 -13.46
C ASP A 42 12.75 4.49 -13.05
N THR A 43 11.96 4.26 -11.99
CA THR A 43 11.62 2.92 -11.52
C THR A 43 10.12 2.71 -11.71
N GLY A 44 9.75 1.58 -12.32
CA GLY A 44 8.36 1.15 -12.42
C GLY A 44 8.20 -0.23 -11.80
N VAL A 45 6.97 -0.64 -11.53
CA VAL A 45 6.66 -1.98 -11.03
C VAL A 45 5.83 -2.77 -12.04
N PHE A 46 6.08 -4.08 -12.17
CA PHE A 46 5.24 -5.01 -12.90
C PHE A 46 4.44 -5.89 -11.94
N VAL A 47 3.11 -5.73 -11.97
CA VAL A 47 2.22 -6.28 -10.95
C VAL A 47 1.02 -7.03 -11.56
N ASP A 48 0.91 -8.30 -11.21
CA ASP A 48 -0.36 -8.99 -10.97
C ASP A 48 -0.54 -8.91 -9.44
N SER A 49 0.13 -9.79 -8.69
CA SER A 49 0.92 -9.41 -7.51
C SER A 49 2.33 -8.97 -7.94
N ALA A 50 3.19 -8.48 -7.04
CA ALA A 50 4.57 -8.16 -7.39
C ALA A 50 5.26 -9.35 -8.10
N VAL A 51 5.66 -9.16 -9.37
CA VAL A 51 6.25 -10.23 -10.19
C VAL A 51 7.76 -10.15 -10.10
N ALA A 52 8.37 -11.02 -9.29
CA ALA A 52 9.81 -11.13 -9.11
C ALA A 52 10.47 -12.06 -10.13
N GLY A 53 11.70 -11.72 -10.55
CA GLY A 53 12.53 -12.59 -11.38
C GLY A 53 12.22 -12.58 -12.88
N ILE A 54 11.17 -11.91 -13.35
CA ILE A 54 10.88 -11.80 -14.80
C ILE A 54 11.92 -10.92 -15.49
N ASN A 55 12.39 -11.31 -16.68
CA ASN A 55 13.34 -10.49 -17.44
C ASN A 55 12.61 -9.28 -18.03
N TYR A 56 13.26 -8.11 -18.10
CA TYR A 56 12.77 -6.94 -18.83
C TYR A 56 13.85 -6.36 -19.76
N ALA A 57 13.39 -5.74 -20.85
CA ALA A 57 14.21 -4.90 -21.72
C ALA A 57 13.43 -3.65 -22.14
N THR A 58 14.05 -2.48 -22.00
CA THR A 58 13.47 -1.20 -22.38
C THR A 58 14.13 -0.60 -23.62
N SER A 59 13.35 0.12 -24.41
CA SER A 59 13.80 0.77 -25.64
C SER A 59 13.11 2.12 -25.82
N PRO A 60 13.82 3.19 -26.20
CA PRO A 60 15.18 3.18 -26.78
C PRO A 60 16.34 3.26 -25.78
N SER A 61 16.11 3.44 -24.47
CA SER A 61 17.20 3.64 -23.51
C SER A 61 18.13 2.43 -23.35
N GLY A 62 17.61 1.21 -23.59
CA GLY A 62 18.39 -0.02 -23.57
C GLY A 62 18.60 -0.61 -22.17
N GLN A 63 17.78 -0.26 -21.17
CA GLN A 63 17.85 -0.90 -19.86
C GLN A 63 17.44 -2.37 -19.97
N THR A 64 18.12 -3.25 -19.25
CA THR A 64 17.79 -4.68 -19.19
C THR A 64 18.08 -5.23 -17.81
N GLY A 65 17.29 -6.18 -17.35
CA GLY A 65 17.52 -6.84 -16.06
C GLY A 65 16.44 -7.87 -15.76
N GLN A 66 16.37 -8.28 -14.49
CA GLN A 66 15.22 -8.98 -13.93
C GLN A 66 14.53 -8.05 -12.93
N THR A 67 13.21 -8.18 -12.80
CA THR A 67 12.49 -7.52 -11.72
C THR A 67 12.97 -8.05 -10.37
N ASN A 68 13.07 -7.17 -9.38
CA ASN A 68 13.41 -7.59 -8.01
C ASN A 68 12.17 -8.15 -7.30
N ASN A 69 12.31 -8.47 -6.00
CA ASN A 69 11.22 -8.99 -5.17
C ASN A 69 10.01 -8.05 -5.10
N LEU A 70 10.19 -6.78 -5.44
CA LEU A 70 9.16 -5.75 -5.47
C LEU A 70 8.51 -5.59 -6.85
N GLY A 71 8.88 -6.43 -7.83
CA GLY A 71 8.44 -6.29 -9.21
C GLY A 71 9.08 -5.11 -9.95
N GLU A 72 10.09 -4.46 -9.38
CA GLU A 72 10.64 -3.21 -9.92
C GLU A 72 11.51 -3.44 -11.16
N TYR A 73 11.37 -2.58 -12.15
CA TYR A 73 12.20 -2.50 -13.34
C TYR A 73 12.64 -1.05 -13.59
N LYS A 74 13.76 -0.87 -14.29
CA LYS A 74 14.31 0.46 -14.62
C LYS A 74 13.94 0.85 -16.04
N TYR A 75 13.54 2.10 -16.24
CA TYR A 75 13.20 2.65 -17.56
C TYR A 75 13.53 4.14 -17.65
N GLN A 76 13.38 4.73 -18.83
CA GLN A 76 13.39 6.17 -19.02
C GLN A 76 12.06 6.63 -19.62
N ALA A 77 11.59 7.83 -19.28
CA ALA A 77 10.37 8.38 -19.84
C ALA A 77 10.31 8.27 -21.38
N GLY A 78 9.24 7.65 -21.88
CA GLY A 78 9.03 7.39 -23.31
C GLY A 78 9.56 6.05 -23.82
N ASP A 79 10.20 5.25 -22.96
CA ASP A 79 10.55 3.87 -23.28
C ASP A 79 9.30 3.00 -23.54
N LYS A 80 9.49 1.92 -24.30
CA LYS A 80 8.67 0.72 -24.22
C LYS A 80 9.43 -0.35 -23.46
N VAL A 81 8.73 -1.15 -22.66
CA VAL A 81 9.27 -2.32 -21.98
C VAL A 81 8.70 -3.61 -22.56
N THR A 82 9.56 -4.62 -22.66
CA THR A 82 9.18 -6.00 -23.00
C THR A 82 9.60 -6.90 -21.86
N PHE A 83 8.63 -7.56 -21.22
CA PHE A 83 8.89 -8.57 -20.19
C PHE A 83 9.01 -9.96 -20.83
N SER A 84 9.80 -10.86 -20.24
CA SER A 84 10.01 -12.21 -20.79
C SER A 84 10.41 -13.25 -19.74
N VAL A 85 10.03 -14.51 -20.00
CA VAL A 85 10.45 -15.68 -19.23
C VAL A 85 11.02 -16.72 -20.19
N GLY A 86 12.29 -17.07 -20.04
CA GLY A 86 12.99 -17.93 -21.00
C GLY A 86 12.92 -17.34 -22.42
N GLY A 87 12.35 -18.12 -23.37
CA GLY A 87 12.11 -17.69 -24.76
C GLY A 87 10.74 -17.04 -25.02
N ILE A 88 9.91 -16.89 -23.98
CA ILE A 88 8.54 -16.38 -24.06
C ILE A 88 8.57 -14.88 -23.81
N ASN A 89 8.19 -14.08 -24.82
CA ASN A 89 8.05 -12.63 -24.68
C ASN A 89 6.58 -12.26 -24.43
N LEU A 90 6.36 -11.34 -23.50
CA LEU A 90 5.06 -10.68 -23.34
C LEU A 90 4.92 -9.52 -24.35
N PRO A 91 3.69 -9.09 -24.67
CA PRO A 91 3.47 -7.94 -25.54
C PRO A 91 4.18 -6.67 -25.02
N PRO A 92 4.87 -5.91 -25.90
CA PRO A 92 5.56 -4.69 -25.50
C PRO A 92 4.57 -3.54 -25.22
N VAL A 93 4.74 -2.88 -24.08
CA VAL A 93 3.90 -1.75 -23.64
C VAL A 93 4.75 -0.52 -23.35
N THR A 94 4.13 0.66 -23.24
CA THR A 94 4.83 1.87 -22.81
C THR A 94 5.30 1.69 -21.37
N ALA A 95 6.56 2.01 -21.10
CA ALA A 95 7.13 1.95 -19.76
C ALA A 95 6.62 3.12 -18.91
N THR A 96 6.17 2.82 -17.70
CA THR A 96 5.48 3.74 -16.79
C THR A 96 5.80 3.34 -15.34
N GLY A 97 5.41 4.16 -14.36
CA GLY A 97 5.61 3.82 -12.93
C GLY A 97 4.94 2.51 -12.51
N ARG A 98 3.96 2.02 -13.29
CA ARG A 98 3.19 0.82 -13.00
C ARG A 98 2.68 0.16 -14.27
N ILE A 99 2.94 -1.13 -14.42
CA ILE A 99 2.43 -1.97 -15.50
C ILE A 99 1.79 -3.21 -14.91
N THR A 100 0.70 -3.64 -15.51
CA THR A 100 0.00 -4.88 -15.22
C THR A 100 -0.19 -5.71 -16.49
N PRO A 101 -0.57 -6.99 -16.37
CA PRO A 101 -1.03 -7.77 -17.50
C PRO A 101 -2.18 -7.12 -18.28
N ALA A 102 -3.07 -6.33 -17.63
CA ALA A 102 -4.16 -5.63 -18.30
C ALA A 102 -3.67 -4.61 -19.34
N ASP A 103 -2.50 -4.00 -19.14
CA ASP A 103 -1.89 -3.04 -20.07
C ASP A 103 -1.39 -3.71 -21.36
N MET A 104 -1.25 -5.03 -21.36
CA MET A 104 -0.71 -5.83 -22.47
C MET A 104 -1.78 -6.39 -23.41
N GLY A 105 -3.06 -6.15 -23.09
CA GLY A 105 -4.20 -6.59 -23.90
C GLY A 105 -4.34 -5.85 -25.23
N SER A 106 -5.42 -6.15 -25.93
CA SER A 106 -5.83 -5.50 -27.18
C SER A 106 -6.40 -4.09 -26.98
N GLY A 107 -6.52 -3.62 -25.73
CA GLY A 107 -7.09 -2.32 -25.36
C GLY A 107 -8.62 -2.33 -25.30
N THR A 108 -9.25 -3.51 -25.12
CA THR A 108 -10.68 -3.60 -24.77
C THR A 108 -10.96 -2.92 -23.43
N ALA A 109 -12.20 -2.45 -23.24
CA ALA A 109 -12.60 -1.86 -21.97
C ALA A 109 -12.53 -2.89 -20.82
N ASN A 110 -12.86 -4.15 -21.11
CA ASN A 110 -12.87 -5.26 -20.15
C ASN A 110 -11.60 -6.10 -20.32
N TRP A 111 -10.68 -6.04 -19.36
CA TRP A 111 -9.43 -6.82 -19.42
C TRP A 111 -9.67 -8.32 -19.18
N ASN A 112 -10.69 -8.68 -18.40
CA ASN A 112 -11.02 -10.07 -18.03
C ASN A 112 -11.69 -10.87 -19.18
N GLU A 113 -11.97 -10.20 -20.30
CA GLU A 113 -12.43 -10.80 -21.55
C GLU A 113 -11.33 -10.86 -22.61
N ASP A 114 -10.19 -10.19 -22.37
CA ASP A 114 -9.08 -10.17 -23.31
C ASP A 114 -8.24 -11.44 -23.19
N GLN A 115 -8.26 -12.27 -24.24
CA GLN A 115 -7.54 -13.54 -24.25
C GLN A 115 -6.04 -13.39 -24.00
N THR A 116 -5.43 -12.28 -24.44
CA THR A 116 -3.99 -12.04 -24.26
C THR A 116 -3.71 -11.80 -22.79
N VAL A 117 -4.51 -10.95 -22.14
CA VAL A 117 -4.41 -10.68 -20.71
C VAL A 117 -4.60 -11.97 -19.92
N ILE A 118 -5.67 -12.72 -20.18
CA ILE A 118 -5.97 -13.99 -19.50
C ILE A 118 -4.82 -15.00 -19.64
N ASN A 119 -4.25 -15.14 -20.84
CA ASN A 119 -3.14 -16.08 -21.07
C ASN A 119 -1.87 -15.66 -20.33
N ILE A 120 -1.60 -14.35 -20.22
CA ILE A 120 -0.48 -13.81 -19.44
C ILE A 120 -0.69 -14.08 -17.95
N LEU A 121 -1.87 -13.79 -17.40
CA LEU A 121 -2.22 -14.05 -16.00
C LEU A 121 -2.03 -15.53 -15.65
N ARG A 122 -2.63 -16.41 -16.44
CA ARG A 122 -2.50 -17.87 -16.27
C ARG A 122 -1.04 -18.30 -16.31
N LEU A 123 -0.24 -17.75 -17.22
CA LEU A 123 1.19 -18.09 -17.32
C LEU A 123 1.96 -17.65 -16.08
N LEU A 124 1.86 -16.38 -15.68
CA LEU A 124 2.64 -15.83 -14.58
C LEU A 124 2.34 -16.56 -13.26
N GLN A 125 1.07 -16.68 -12.90
CA GLN A 125 0.65 -17.37 -11.69
C GLN A 125 0.95 -18.88 -11.73
N THR A 126 0.99 -19.51 -12.91
CA THR A 126 1.45 -20.90 -13.02
C THR A 126 2.95 -21.03 -12.78
N LEU A 127 3.74 -20.02 -13.15
CA LEU A 127 5.20 -20.08 -13.06
C LEU A 127 5.74 -19.71 -11.69
N ASP A 128 4.88 -19.17 -10.84
CA ASP A 128 5.13 -18.92 -9.44
C ASP A 128 5.68 -20.17 -8.73
N ASP A 129 6.63 -19.97 -7.82
CA ASP A 129 7.47 -21.01 -7.21
C ASP A 129 6.64 -21.99 -6.37
N ASP A 130 6.00 -21.45 -5.35
CA ASP A 130 5.18 -22.17 -4.37
C ASP A 130 3.75 -22.39 -4.87
N GLY A 131 3.31 -21.62 -5.87
CA GLY A 131 1.99 -21.71 -6.48
C GLY A 131 0.91 -20.97 -5.70
N ASP A 132 1.30 -20.06 -4.80
CA ASP A 132 0.39 -19.13 -4.12
C ASP A 132 0.67 -17.69 -4.58
N PRO A 133 0.04 -17.22 -5.67
CA PRO A 133 0.32 -15.89 -6.18
C PRO A 133 -0.13 -14.75 -5.22
N GLY A 134 -0.85 -15.05 -4.13
CA GLY A 134 -1.29 -14.10 -3.11
C GLY A 134 -0.13 -13.45 -2.34
N ASN A 135 1.01 -14.14 -2.21
CA ASN A 135 2.21 -13.68 -1.51
C ASN A 135 3.32 -13.14 -2.45
N GLY A 136 2.93 -12.77 -3.67
CA GLY A 136 3.84 -12.39 -4.75
C GLY A 136 3.89 -13.46 -5.84
N ILE A 137 4.57 -13.16 -6.94
CA ILE A 137 4.82 -14.15 -8.01
C ILE A 137 6.33 -14.25 -8.19
N ASN A 138 6.93 -15.38 -7.80
CA ASN A 138 8.37 -15.58 -7.86
C ASN A 138 8.78 -16.50 -9.02
N ILE A 139 9.46 -15.96 -10.03
CA ILE A 139 9.94 -16.73 -11.18
C ILE A 139 11.41 -17.13 -11.01
N LEU A 140 11.63 -18.39 -10.62
CA LEU A 140 12.98 -18.91 -10.36
C LEU A 140 13.86 -18.98 -11.63
N PRO A 141 15.20 -18.82 -11.51
CA PRO A 141 16.13 -18.97 -12.65
C PRO A 141 16.06 -20.33 -13.38
N ALA A 142 15.65 -21.39 -12.67
CA ALA A 142 15.44 -22.72 -13.25
C ALA A 142 14.30 -22.71 -14.29
N VAL A 143 13.26 -21.90 -14.07
CA VAL A 143 12.14 -21.71 -15.01
C VAL A 143 12.62 -21.07 -16.30
N HIS A 144 13.43 -20.01 -16.22
CA HIS A 144 14.03 -19.38 -17.41
C HIS A 144 14.88 -20.38 -18.20
N THR A 145 15.63 -21.25 -17.51
CA THR A 145 16.45 -22.28 -18.16
C THR A 145 15.59 -23.34 -18.85
N ALA A 146 14.52 -23.79 -18.20
CA ALA A 146 13.60 -24.79 -18.75
C ALA A 146 12.84 -24.25 -19.98
N LEU A 147 12.50 -22.97 -19.98
CA LEU A 147 11.69 -22.34 -21.03
C LEU A 147 12.51 -21.57 -22.09
N LYS A 148 13.85 -21.63 -22.05
CA LYS A 148 14.73 -20.84 -22.92
C LYS A 148 14.48 -21.00 -24.43
N ASP A 149 14.09 -22.20 -24.86
CA ASP A 149 13.86 -22.57 -26.27
C ASP A 149 12.35 -22.69 -26.58
N VAL A 150 11.49 -22.27 -25.65
CA VAL A 150 10.04 -22.28 -25.82
C VAL A 150 9.61 -21.01 -26.53
N ALA A 151 8.90 -21.17 -27.65
CA ALA A 151 8.14 -20.10 -28.28
C ALA A 151 6.66 -20.32 -27.96
N LEU A 152 6.17 -19.57 -26.97
CA LEU A 152 4.76 -19.51 -26.61
C LEU A 152 4.28 -18.09 -26.86
N ASP A 153 3.15 -17.93 -27.56
CA ASP A 153 2.59 -16.63 -27.89
C ASP A 153 1.33 -16.40 -27.05
N PRO A 154 1.34 -15.46 -26.07
CA PRO A 154 0.17 -15.18 -25.25
C PRO A 154 -1.04 -14.66 -26.03
N SER A 155 -0.84 -14.16 -27.26
CA SER A 155 -1.95 -13.65 -28.09
C SER A 155 -2.77 -14.74 -28.79
N LEU A 156 -2.40 -16.02 -28.65
CA LEU A 156 -3.17 -17.16 -29.16
C LEU A 156 -4.57 -17.26 -28.53
N SER A 157 -5.46 -18.03 -29.17
CA SER A 157 -6.74 -18.38 -28.56
C SER A 157 -6.51 -19.12 -27.24
N GLU A 158 -7.40 -18.94 -26.25
CA GLU A 158 -7.25 -19.58 -24.92
C GLU A 158 -7.03 -21.10 -25.01
N SER A 159 -7.72 -21.79 -25.93
CA SER A 159 -7.58 -23.24 -26.13
C SER A 159 -6.26 -23.64 -26.79
N ASP A 160 -5.78 -22.86 -27.77
CA ASP A 160 -4.49 -23.13 -28.42
C ASP A 160 -3.34 -22.81 -27.47
N PHE A 161 -3.45 -21.71 -26.74
CA PHE A 161 -2.50 -21.31 -25.71
C PHE A 161 -2.41 -22.39 -24.62
N GLU A 162 -3.53 -22.87 -24.08
CA GLU A 162 -3.53 -23.91 -23.05
C GLU A 162 -2.85 -25.20 -23.52
N THR A 163 -3.10 -25.62 -24.76
CA THR A 163 -2.47 -26.80 -25.34
C THR A 163 -0.95 -26.63 -25.45
N GLN A 164 -0.50 -25.47 -25.95
CA GLN A 164 0.92 -25.17 -26.12
C GLN A 164 1.63 -24.94 -24.79
N ALA A 165 1.02 -24.20 -23.86
CA ALA A 165 1.52 -23.95 -22.53
C ALA A 165 1.69 -25.25 -21.74
N ASN A 166 0.68 -26.11 -21.69
CA ASN A 166 0.78 -27.41 -21.01
C ASN A 166 1.82 -28.34 -21.64
N THR A 167 2.16 -28.15 -22.91
CA THR A 167 3.28 -28.86 -23.55
C THR A 167 4.62 -28.26 -23.12
N ALA A 168 4.74 -26.94 -23.09
CA ALA A 168 5.95 -26.22 -22.70
C ALA A 168 6.30 -26.41 -21.20
N LEU A 169 5.30 -26.42 -20.34
CA LEU A 169 5.43 -26.51 -18.88
C LEU A 169 5.77 -27.93 -18.37
N GLN A 170 5.79 -28.94 -19.24
CA GLN A 170 6.23 -30.30 -18.85
C GLN A 170 7.65 -30.30 -18.25
N GLY A 171 8.51 -29.37 -18.72
CA GLY A 171 9.87 -29.19 -18.21
C GLY A 171 9.95 -28.56 -16.81
N THR A 172 8.86 -27.97 -16.31
CA THR A 172 8.79 -27.32 -14.99
C THR A 172 7.96 -28.13 -13.97
N ASN A 173 7.36 -29.25 -14.39
CA ASN A 173 6.41 -30.03 -13.58
C ASN A 173 5.20 -29.21 -13.10
N LYS A 174 4.85 -28.15 -13.82
CA LYS A 174 3.66 -27.32 -13.56
C LYS A 174 2.62 -27.51 -14.66
N THR A 175 1.35 -27.26 -14.34
CA THR A 175 0.22 -27.32 -15.28
C THR A 175 -0.45 -25.96 -15.28
N LEU A 176 -0.84 -25.46 -16.46
CA LEU A 176 -1.47 -24.15 -16.58
C LEU A 176 -2.74 -24.08 -15.70
N ILE A 177 -2.81 -23.06 -14.85
CA ILE A 177 -3.97 -22.86 -13.96
C ILE A 177 -5.26 -22.56 -14.73
N ASP A 178 -6.39 -22.68 -14.04
CA ASP A 178 -7.70 -22.34 -14.58
C ASP A 178 -7.84 -20.82 -14.82
N LYS A 179 -8.57 -20.46 -15.88
CA LYS A 179 -8.87 -19.06 -16.21
C LYS A 179 -9.55 -18.32 -15.06
N THR A 180 -10.51 -18.95 -14.40
CA THR A 180 -11.30 -18.33 -13.33
C THR A 180 -10.43 -18.00 -12.12
N ALA A 181 -9.52 -18.91 -11.76
CA ALA A 181 -8.55 -18.69 -10.68
C ALA A 181 -7.63 -17.52 -11.01
N ALA A 182 -7.08 -17.49 -12.23
CA ALA A 182 -6.18 -16.44 -12.68
C ALA A 182 -6.83 -15.04 -12.65
N ILE A 183 -8.07 -14.95 -13.13
CA ILE A 183 -8.85 -13.70 -13.11
C ILE A 183 -9.16 -13.27 -11.67
N ALA A 184 -9.62 -14.19 -10.83
CA ALA A 184 -10.01 -13.88 -9.45
C ALA A 184 -8.82 -13.35 -8.62
N HIS A 185 -7.65 -13.96 -8.79
CA HIS A 185 -6.43 -13.51 -8.12
C HIS A 185 -6.01 -12.10 -8.58
N PHE A 186 -5.95 -11.86 -9.89
CA PHE A 186 -5.58 -10.54 -10.39
C PHE A 186 -6.59 -9.46 -9.97
N GLN A 187 -7.90 -9.79 -9.98
CA GLN A 187 -8.94 -8.90 -9.46
C GLN A 187 -8.67 -8.51 -8.00
N ALA A 188 -8.38 -9.49 -7.14
CA ALA A 188 -8.08 -9.24 -5.73
C ALA A 188 -6.82 -8.38 -5.56
N SER A 189 -5.76 -8.65 -6.31
CA SER A 189 -4.52 -7.88 -6.20
C SER A 189 -4.70 -6.41 -6.64
N GLN A 190 -5.44 -6.15 -7.72
CA GLN A 190 -5.74 -4.79 -8.16
C GLN A 190 -6.58 -4.03 -7.13
N ASN A 191 -7.51 -4.69 -6.45
CA ASN A 191 -8.31 -4.08 -5.39
C ASN A 191 -7.46 -3.68 -4.18
N GLY A 192 -6.50 -4.52 -3.78
CA GLY A 192 -5.58 -4.20 -2.68
C GLY A 192 -4.62 -3.04 -2.97
N GLU A 193 -4.48 -2.62 -4.23
CA GLU A 193 -3.70 -1.41 -4.57
C GLU A 193 -4.49 -0.10 -4.42
N LEU A 194 -5.81 -0.16 -4.20
CA LEU A 194 -6.64 1.02 -3.99
C LEU A 194 -6.46 1.61 -2.59
N THR A 195 -6.24 0.76 -1.59
CA THR A 195 -6.16 1.14 -0.18
C THR A 195 -5.14 2.26 0.05
N GLY A 196 -5.56 3.32 0.74
CA GLY A 196 -4.79 4.54 0.97
C GLY A 196 -5.41 5.76 0.30
N SER A 197 -4.69 6.89 0.37
CA SER A 197 -5.20 8.19 -0.07
C SER A 197 -4.66 8.64 -1.42
N TRP A 198 -5.51 9.38 -2.13
CA TRP A 198 -5.34 9.85 -3.48
C TRP A 198 -5.69 11.34 -3.52
N LYS A 199 -4.85 12.15 -4.15
CA LYS A 199 -4.97 13.60 -4.23
C LYS A 199 -5.47 14.03 -5.60
N PHE A 200 -6.47 14.89 -5.64
CA PHE A 200 -6.83 15.64 -6.84
C PHE A 200 -6.69 17.14 -6.57
N VAL A 201 -5.97 17.82 -7.46
CA VAL A 201 -5.83 19.29 -7.42
C VAL A 201 -6.61 19.87 -8.60
N GLU A 202 -7.63 20.66 -8.28
CA GLU A 202 -8.46 21.33 -9.28
C GLU A 202 -7.68 22.44 -10.01
N PRO A 203 -8.16 22.90 -11.19
CA PRO A 203 -7.53 24.00 -11.93
C PRO A 203 -7.44 25.33 -11.17
N ASN A 204 -8.30 25.54 -10.17
CA ASN A 204 -8.29 26.71 -9.28
C ASN A 204 -7.30 26.58 -8.10
N GLY A 205 -6.69 25.40 -7.91
CA GLY A 205 -5.77 25.08 -6.82
C GLY A 205 -6.42 24.42 -5.61
N ASN A 206 -7.73 24.17 -5.63
CA ASN A 206 -8.44 23.44 -4.58
C ASN A 206 -7.93 22.00 -4.50
N VAL A 207 -7.81 21.48 -3.28
CA VAL A 207 -7.27 20.14 -3.02
C VAL A 207 -8.37 19.26 -2.45
N ASN A 208 -8.48 18.08 -3.05
CA ASN A 208 -9.41 17.02 -2.67
C ASN A 208 -8.60 15.77 -2.35
N VAL A 209 -8.92 15.09 -1.24
CA VAL A 209 -8.27 13.84 -0.83
C VAL A 209 -9.33 12.77 -0.71
N LEU A 210 -9.18 11.71 -1.52
CA LEU A 210 -10.01 10.52 -1.53
C LEU A 210 -9.22 9.36 -0.92
N THR A 211 -9.77 8.71 0.08
CA THR A 211 -9.16 7.57 0.78
C THR A 211 -10.04 6.34 0.61
N PHE A 212 -9.43 5.23 0.22
CA PHE A 212 -10.05 3.90 0.26
C PHE A 212 -9.49 3.11 1.43
N PHE A 213 -10.36 2.34 2.09
CA PHE A 213 -10.01 1.47 3.21
C PHE A 213 -10.05 0.00 2.78
N ASN A 214 -9.51 -0.91 3.60
CA ASN A 214 -9.72 -2.34 3.37
C ASN A 214 -11.24 -2.61 3.39
N GLY A 215 -11.70 -3.44 2.46
CA GLY A 215 -13.13 -3.71 2.28
C GLY A 215 -13.76 -2.82 1.21
N ASP A 216 -14.89 -2.18 1.55
CA ASP A 216 -15.78 -1.52 0.60
C ASP A 216 -16.07 -0.05 0.96
N GLN A 217 -15.24 0.58 1.79
CA GLN A 217 -15.49 1.93 2.31
C GLN A 217 -14.54 2.98 1.73
N TYR A 218 -15.04 4.22 1.60
CA TYR A 218 -14.26 5.37 1.14
C TYR A 218 -14.60 6.64 1.92
N LEU A 219 -13.66 7.58 1.96
CA LEU A 219 -13.80 8.91 2.53
C LEU A 219 -13.22 9.94 1.56
N ILE A 220 -13.95 10.99 1.23
CA ILE A 220 -13.42 12.13 0.47
C ILE A 220 -13.60 13.41 1.26
N VAL A 221 -12.55 14.24 1.32
CA VAL A 221 -12.56 15.55 1.98
C VAL A 221 -12.00 16.65 1.10
N HIS A 222 -12.49 17.85 1.31
CA HIS A 222 -12.23 19.03 0.49
C HIS A 222 -11.60 20.13 1.33
N ARG A 223 -10.43 20.64 0.92
CA ARG A 223 -9.76 21.70 1.67
C ARG A 223 -10.52 23.02 1.57
N ASP A 224 -10.90 23.39 0.36
CA ASP A 224 -11.36 24.74 0.05
C ASP A 224 -12.90 24.79 -0.09
N ALA A 225 -13.49 25.94 0.23
CA ALA A 225 -14.90 26.21 -0.05
C ALA A 225 -15.11 26.50 -1.55
N ASP A 226 -16.34 26.31 -2.03
CA ASP A 226 -16.71 26.59 -3.43
C ASP A 226 -17.55 27.88 -3.60
N ASP A 227 -18.37 27.95 -4.64
CA ASP A 227 -19.22 29.11 -4.97
C ASP A 227 -20.46 29.28 -4.08
N GLY A 228 -20.59 28.49 -3.00
CA GLY A 228 -21.39 28.86 -1.83
C GLY A 228 -22.12 27.73 -1.13
N ASP A 229 -22.04 26.51 -1.65
CA ASP A 229 -22.75 25.34 -1.12
C ASP A 229 -21.81 24.35 -0.41
N GLN A 230 -20.51 24.37 -0.75
CA GLN A 230 -19.47 23.60 -0.07
C GLN A 230 -18.67 24.49 0.91
N GLN A 231 -18.61 24.08 2.18
CA GLN A 231 -17.75 24.73 3.17
C GLN A 231 -16.33 24.14 3.13
N ALA A 232 -15.30 24.91 3.49
CA ALA A 232 -13.94 24.38 3.63
C ALA A 232 -13.88 23.30 4.73
N GLY A 233 -13.21 22.18 4.47
CA GLY A 233 -13.02 21.08 5.41
C GLY A 233 -14.14 20.04 5.40
N THR A 234 -15.15 20.20 4.53
CA THR A 234 -16.25 19.25 4.39
C THR A 234 -15.83 17.99 3.63
N GLY A 235 -16.68 16.98 3.69
CA GLY A 235 -16.47 15.71 3.01
C GLY A 235 -17.69 14.79 3.01
N GLU A 236 -17.46 13.61 2.43
CA GLU A 236 -18.42 12.53 2.23
C GLU A 236 -17.77 11.19 2.61
N TYR A 237 -18.50 10.35 3.33
CA TYR A 237 -18.11 8.99 3.72
C TYR A 237 -19.15 7.99 3.21
N GLY A 238 -18.70 6.89 2.61
CA GLY A 238 -19.60 5.96 1.95
C GLY A 238 -19.02 4.58 1.70
N THR A 239 -19.76 3.79 0.93
CA THR A 239 -19.29 2.51 0.39
C THR A 239 -19.16 2.55 -1.11
N TYR A 240 -18.28 1.71 -1.65
CA TYR A 240 -18.04 1.56 -3.06
C TYR A 240 -18.11 0.08 -3.50
N ASP A 241 -18.58 -0.15 -4.71
CA ASP A 241 -18.49 -1.42 -5.41
C ASP A 241 -17.81 -1.15 -6.76
N TRP A 242 -16.59 -1.66 -6.92
CA TRP A 242 -15.78 -1.47 -8.12
C TRP A 242 -15.51 -2.80 -8.81
N ASP A 243 -15.98 -2.89 -10.05
CA ASP A 243 -15.54 -3.93 -10.97
C ASP A 243 -14.32 -3.41 -11.74
N ASN A 244 -13.12 -3.79 -11.30
CA ASN A 244 -11.88 -3.39 -11.96
C ASN A 244 -11.70 -3.93 -13.38
N ALA A 245 -12.54 -4.87 -13.82
CA ALA A 245 -12.53 -5.36 -15.18
C ALA A 245 -13.26 -4.42 -16.13
N SER A 246 -14.53 -4.10 -15.84
CA SER A 246 -15.30 -3.15 -16.63
C SER A 246 -14.94 -1.68 -16.35
N GLY A 247 -14.38 -1.45 -15.16
CA GLY A 247 -14.20 -0.14 -14.57
C GLY A 247 -15.45 0.39 -13.88
N ASP A 248 -16.59 -0.29 -13.90
CA ASP A 248 -17.83 0.21 -13.30
C ASP A 248 -17.62 0.43 -11.79
N LEU A 249 -17.92 1.64 -11.32
CA LEU A 249 -17.83 2.06 -9.92
C LEU A 249 -19.20 2.57 -9.46
N ASN A 250 -19.76 1.93 -8.45
CA ASN A 250 -21.00 2.37 -7.79
C ASN A 250 -20.68 2.87 -6.39
N LEU A 251 -21.16 4.06 -6.06
CA LEU A 251 -20.94 4.68 -4.75
C LEU A 251 -22.28 4.81 -4.00
N THR A 252 -22.23 4.60 -2.69
CA THR A 252 -23.35 4.81 -1.77
C THR A 252 -22.89 5.68 -0.60
N VAL A 253 -23.46 6.88 -0.49
CA VAL A 253 -23.19 7.78 0.64
C VAL A 253 -23.79 7.22 1.92
N LEU A 254 -22.97 7.09 2.96
CA LEU A 254 -23.40 6.77 4.32
C LEU A 254 -23.59 8.03 5.16
N SER A 255 -22.67 8.99 5.02
CA SER A 255 -22.67 10.26 5.74
C SER A 255 -22.03 11.35 4.89
N ASP A 256 -22.51 12.58 5.03
CA ASP A 256 -21.98 13.76 4.37
C ASP A 256 -22.11 14.97 5.30
N SER A 257 -21.39 16.04 4.99
CA SER A 257 -21.34 17.24 5.83
C SER A 257 -22.23 18.37 5.34
N ASP A 258 -22.32 18.59 4.03
CA ASP A 258 -23.03 19.71 3.42
C ASP A 258 -23.85 19.33 2.17
N ARG A 259 -23.86 18.05 1.77
CA ARG A 259 -24.45 17.52 0.53
C ARG A 259 -23.89 18.13 -0.76
N SER A 260 -22.69 18.67 -0.71
CA SER A 260 -21.97 19.22 -1.87
C SER A 260 -20.57 18.61 -1.97
N GLY A 261 -19.91 18.81 -3.10
CA GLY A 261 -18.49 18.45 -3.30
C GLY A 261 -18.16 16.96 -3.47
N GLY A 262 -18.97 16.07 -2.90
CA GLY A 262 -18.76 14.63 -2.89
C GLY A 262 -18.87 13.92 -4.24
N LEU A 263 -18.58 12.61 -4.24
CA LEU A 263 -18.63 11.79 -5.45
C LEU A 263 -20.04 11.26 -5.75
N ALA A 264 -20.97 11.36 -4.79
CA ALA A 264 -22.33 10.88 -4.95
C ALA A 264 -23.37 11.78 -4.27
N ASP A 265 -24.55 11.88 -4.88
CA ASP A 265 -25.69 12.58 -4.24
C ASP A 265 -26.36 11.66 -3.20
N VAL A 266 -26.74 12.23 -2.05
CA VAL A 266 -27.42 11.47 -0.98
C VAL A 266 -28.74 10.87 -1.50
N ASN A 267 -28.90 9.55 -1.34
CA ASN A 267 -30.03 8.74 -1.86
C ASN A 267 -30.05 8.52 -3.39
N GLU A 268 -28.98 8.86 -4.10
CA GLU A 268 -28.77 8.46 -5.49
C GLU A 268 -27.50 7.59 -5.57
N THR A 269 -27.55 6.51 -6.37
CA THR A 269 -26.32 5.78 -6.69
C THR A 269 -25.61 6.57 -7.79
N ALA A 270 -24.44 7.13 -7.48
CA ALA A 270 -23.58 7.70 -8.51
C ALA A 270 -22.85 6.56 -9.23
N THR A 271 -22.95 6.57 -10.56
CA THR A 271 -22.24 5.62 -11.40
C THR A 271 -21.06 6.33 -12.04
N TRP A 272 -19.87 5.85 -11.74
CA TRP A 272 -18.61 6.28 -12.32
C TRP A 272 -18.01 5.12 -13.09
N THR A 273 -17.02 5.43 -13.93
CA THR A 273 -16.04 4.42 -14.33
C THR A 273 -14.70 4.80 -13.70
N MET A 274 -14.01 3.82 -13.13
CA MET A 274 -12.75 3.97 -12.42
C MET A 274 -11.69 3.05 -13.02
N LYS A 275 -10.50 3.61 -13.27
CA LYS A 275 -9.34 2.87 -13.81
C LYS A 275 -8.05 3.29 -13.12
N LEU A 276 -7.19 2.31 -12.85
CA LEU A 276 -5.81 2.56 -12.46
C LEU A 276 -4.96 2.75 -13.73
N VAL A 277 -4.49 3.96 -13.99
CA VAL A 277 -3.73 4.32 -15.21
C VAL A 277 -2.44 5.03 -14.82
N ASN A 278 -1.30 4.52 -15.26
CA ASN A 278 0.04 5.08 -14.97
C ASN A 278 0.29 5.31 -13.46
N GLY A 279 -0.32 4.48 -12.60
CA GLY A 279 -0.24 4.62 -11.15
C GLY A 279 -1.19 5.64 -10.53
N GLY A 280 -1.95 6.41 -11.32
CA GLY A 280 -3.04 7.28 -10.88
C GLY A 280 -4.41 6.61 -10.96
N LEU A 281 -5.39 7.24 -10.32
CA LEU A 281 -6.78 6.79 -10.29
C LEU A 281 -7.63 7.71 -11.16
N GLU A 282 -8.04 7.23 -12.32
CA GLU A 282 -8.90 7.96 -13.24
C GLU A 282 -10.36 7.65 -12.93
N LEU A 283 -11.14 8.67 -12.59
CA LEU A 283 -12.60 8.61 -12.46
C LEU A 283 -13.24 9.35 -13.64
N THR A 284 -14.22 8.71 -14.29
CA THR A 284 -15.01 9.32 -15.35
C THR A 284 -16.50 9.23 -15.02
N SER A 285 -17.19 10.36 -14.99
CA SER A 285 -18.62 10.44 -14.67
C SER A 285 -19.49 9.81 -15.76
N THR A 286 -20.45 8.98 -15.37
CA THR A 286 -21.36 8.34 -16.33
C THR A 286 -22.39 9.35 -16.82
N GLY A 287 -22.30 9.76 -18.09
CA GLY A 287 -23.28 10.61 -18.76
C GLY A 287 -22.70 11.95 -19.23
N ASP A 288 -21.96 12.63 -18.36
CA ASP A 288 -21.31 13.91 -18.69
C ASP A 288 -19.88 13.71 -19.23
N ASN A 289 -19.30 12.50 -19.07
CA ASN A 289 -17.95 12.14 -19.51
C ASN A 289 -16.88 13.10 -18.98
N GLU A 290 -17.10 13.64 -17.78
CA GLU A 290 -16.07 14.39 -17.09
C GLU A 290 -15.06 13.42 -16.51
N GLN A 291 -13.78 13.72 -16.70
CA GLN A 291 -12.67 12.90 -16.28
C GLN A 291 -11.85 13.68 -15.25
N VAL A 292 -11.62 13.06 -14.10
CA VAL A 292 -10.68 13.53 -13.08
C VAL A 292 -9.65 12.45 -12.82
N VAL A 293 -8.41 12.85 -12.55
CA VAL A 293 -7.32 11.92 -12.28
C VAL A 293 -6.75 12.28 -10.92
N PHE A 294 -6.91 11.36 -9.96
CA PHE A 294 -6.27 11.47 -8.67
C PHE A 294 -4.86 10.88 -8.74
N GLU A 295 -3.92 11.61 -8.17
CA GLU A 295 -2.56 11.18 -7.98
C GLU A 295 -2.44 10.39 -6.67
N PRO A 296 -1.75 9.26 -6.65
CA PRO A 296 -1.56 8.48 -5.43
C PRO A 296 -0.72 9.28 -4.43
N ILE A 297 -1.14 9.31 -3.16
CA ILE A 297 -0.30 9.84 -2.07
C ILE A 297 0.48 8.65 -1.50
N ARG A 298 1.55 8.29 -2.21
CA ARG A 298 2.42 7.17 -1.86
C ARG A 298 3.66 7.61 -1.12
N ASN A 299 4.10 6.73 -0.23
CA ASN A 299 5.32 6.87 0.54
C ASN A 299 6.52 6.30 -0.21
N GLU A 300 7.66 6.98 -0.11
CA GLU A 300 8.95 6.28 -0.16
C GLU A 300 9.21 5.59 1.19
N ARG A 301 10.21 4.70 1.24
CA ARG A 301 10.61 4.02 2.48
C ARG A 301 10.94 5.06 3.57
N ASP A 302 10.48 4.83 4.79
CA ASP A 302 10.66 5.72 5.96
C ASP A 302 10.15 7.16 5.80
N SER A 303 9.28 7.40 4.81
CA SER A 303 8.64 8.70 4.62
C SER A 303 7.35 8.82 5.43
N LEU A 304 7.12 10.00 6.03
CA LEU A 304 5.82 10.33 6.63
C LEU A 304 4.72 10.49 5.59
N VAL A 305 5.06 10.88 4.35
CA VAL A 305 4.09 11.03 3.24
C VAL A 305 3.28 9.74 3.10
N GLY A 306 1.97 9.85 2.95
CA GLY A 306 1.07 8.69 2.92
C GLY A 306 -0.12 8.84 3.86
N SER A 307 -0.83 7.73 4.06
CA SER A 307 -2.08 7.67 4.84
C SER A 307 -1.89 6.85 6.11
N TRP A 308 -2.47 7.34 7.20
CA TRP A 308 -2.31 6.81 8.55
C TRP A 308 -3.68 6.74 9.20
N TYR A 309 -4.10 5.53 9.52
CA TYR A 309 -5.39 5.20 10.11
C TYR A 309 -5.33 5.25 11.64
N LEU A 310 -6.35 5.84 12.24
CA LEU A 310 -6.59 5.85 13.68
C LEU A 310 -8.05 5.45 13.93
N GLY A 311 -8.29 4.26 14.44
CA GLY A 311 -9.63 3.78 14.78
C GLY A 311 -10.10 4.27 16.14
N GLU A 312 -11.37 4.68 16.23
CA GLU A 312 -12.03 5.10 17.47
C GLU A 312 -13.09 4.09 17.97
N GLY A 313 -13.24 2.97 17.27
CA GLY A 313 -14.17 1.91 17.61
C GLY A 313 -15.58 2.19 17.11
N GLU A 314 -16.59 1.77 17.87
CA GLU A 314 -18.00 1.96 17.52
C GLU A 314 -18.63 3.06 18.39
N ILE A 315 -19.16 4.09 17.72
CA ILE A 315 -19.85 5.21 18.32
C ILE A 315 -21.29 5.23 17.79
N ASP A 316 -22.28 5.13 18.70
CA ASP A 316 -23.71 5.13 18.37
C ASP A 316 -24.13 4.14 17.25
N GLY A 317 -23.48 2.97 17.18
CA GLY A 317 -23.78 1.97 16.15
C GLY A 317 -23.01 2.13 14.85
N GLN A 318 -22.07 3.08 14.78
CA GLN A 318 -21.29 3.40 13.59
C GLN A 318 -19.79 3.31 13.90
N ASN A 319 -19.06 2.72 12.97
CA ASN A 319 -17.61 2.59 13.04
C ASN A 319 -16.95 3.96 12.86
N ALA A 320 -16.31 4.48 13.91
CA ALA A 320 -15.62 5.76 13.94
C ALA A 320 -14.12 5.58 13.73
N HIS A 321 -13.54 6.41 12.88
CA HIS A 321 -12.12 6.40 12.56
C HIS A 321 -11.70 7.71 11.91
N ASN A 322 -10.39 7.96 12.01
CA ASN A 322 -9.72 9.13 11.49
C ASN A 322 -8.61 8.70 10.53
N VAL A 323 -8.34 9.53 9.53
CA VAL A 323 -7.23 9.33 8.60
C VAL A 323 -6.38 10.59 8.57
N LEU A 324 -5.16 10.48 9.08
CA LEU A 324 -4.11 11.45 8.81
C LEU A 324 -3.50 11.14 7.45
N THR A 325 -3.55 12.10 6.54
CA THR A 325 -2.83 12.05 5.28
C THR A 325 -1.75 13.12 5.26
N ILE A 326 -0.49 12.68 5.21
CA ILE A 326 0.66 13.55 4.97
C ILE A 326 0.82 13.68 3.46
N LEU A 327 0.55 14.88 2.93
CA LEU A 327 0.40 15.14 1.49
C LEU A 327 1.76 15.27 0.78
N ASP A 328 2.73 15.84 1.49
CA ASP A 328 4.09 16.15 1.08
C ASP A 328 4.93 16.50 2.33
N ASP A 329 6.14 17.02 2.15
CA ASP A 329 7.09 17.33 3.23
C ASP A 329 6.58 18.32 4.30
N ASN A 330 5.52 19.09 4.02
CA ASN A 330 5.06 20.12 4.95
C ASN A 330 3.55 20.27 5.07
N ASN A 331 2.72 19.56 4.31
CA ASN A 331 1.26 19.67 4.38
C ASN A 331 0.61 18.37 4.86
N TYR A 332 -0.44 18.50 5.66
CA TYR A 332 -1.26 17.39 6.12
C TYR A 332 -2.75 17.72 6.04
N VAL A 333 -3.55 16.65 6.07
CA VAL A 333 -4.97 16.69 6.42
C VAL A 333 -5.25 15.58 7.43
N ILE A 334 -6.04 15.85 8.46
CA ILE A 334 -6.69 14.80 9.24
C ILE A 334 -8.19 14.85 8.96
N ALA A 335 -8.74 13.71 8.56
CA ALA A 335 -10.13 13.56 8.15
C ALA A 335 -10.84 12.60 9.10
N HIS A 336 -12.11 12.90 9.37
CA HIS A 336 -12.97 12.17 10.30
C HIS A 336 -14.19 11.68 9.55
N ASN A 337 -14.61 10.44 9.80
CA ASN A 337 -15.88 9.97 9.26
C ASN A 337 -17.06 10.27 10.21
N LEU A 338 -16.80 10.42 11.51
CA LEU A 338 -17.81 10.61 12.55
C LEU A 338 -17.30 11.47 13.72
N ASN A 339 -16.80 12.66 13.42
CA ASN A 339 -16.40 13.62 14.44
C ASN A 339 -17.57 14.01 15.37
N GLN A 340 -17.30 14.00 16.68
CA GLN A 340 -18.26 14.36 17.73
C GLN A 340 -17.93 15.68 18.42
N GLU A 341 -16.88 16.37 18.00
CA GLU A 341 -16.32 17.50 18.71
C GLU A 341 -16.50 18.83 17.96
N THR A 342 -16.45 19.94 18.72
CA THR A 342 -16.64 21.31 18.19
C THR A 342 -16.32 22.37 19.25
N TYR A 343 -15.89 23.55 18.81
CA TYR A 343 -15.68 24.73 19.66
C TYR A 343 -16.95 25.51 20.03
N GLY A 344 -18.14 25.07 19.60
CA GLY A 344 -19.41 25.62 20.10
C GLY A 344 -20.64 25.54 19.18
N SER A 345 -20.50 25.07 17.94
CA SER A 345 -21.63 24.74 17.07
C SER A 345 -22.10 23.29 17.32
N SER A 346 -22.95 22.74 16.46
CA SER A 346 -23.06 21.28 16.39
C SER A 346 -21.81 20.73 15.71
N PRO A 347 -21.29 19.56 16.14
CA PRO A 347 -20.24 18.86 15.41
C PRO A 347 -20.66 18.58 13.97
N VAL A 348 -19.70 18.63 13.07
CA VAL A 348 -19.85 18.16 11.69
C VAL A 348 -19.22 16.78 11.64
N GLY A 349 -20.02 15.74 11.34
CA GLY A 349 -19.56 14.35 11.44
C GLY A 349 -18.44 14.02 10.46
N VAL A 350 -18.67 14.23 9.16
CA VAL A 350 -17.60 14.11 8.17
C VAL A 350 -16.88 15.45 8.07
N SER A 351 -15.70 15.56 8.65
CA SER A 351 -14.97 16.83 8.75
C SER A 351 -13.48 16.62 8.57
N SER A 352 -12.76 17.71 8.32
CA SER A 352 -11.30 17.67 8.23
C SER A 352 -10.63 18.95 8.71
N GLU A 353 -9.42 18.77 9.23
CA GLU A 353 -8.45 19.83 9.53
C GLU A 353 -7.32 19.77 8.52
N TRP A 354 -6.91 20.92 7.99
CA TRP A 354 -5.83 21.04 7.02
C TRP A 354 -4.78 22.01 7.51
N GLY A 355 -3.52 21.63 7.40
CA GLY A 355 -2.46 22.46 7.93
C GLY A 355 -1.09 22.15 7.37
N SER A 356 -0.09 22.75 8.02
CA SER A 356 1.31 22.50 7.75
C SER A 356 2.02 21.98 8.98
N TYR A 357 2.98 21.09 8.80
CA TYR A 357 3.75 20.46 9.87
C TYR A 357 5.26 20.57 9.63
N SER A 358 6.04 20.19 10.64
CA SER A 358 7.48 19.91 10.53
C SER A 358 7.81 18.60 11.23
N PHE A 359 8.72 17.83 10.65
CA PHE A 359 9.31 16.64 11.26
C PHE A 359 10.82 16.62 11.00
N ASP A 360 11.62 16.48 12.06
CA ASP A 360 13.08 16.43 11.97
C ASP A 360 13.68 15.02 12.16
N GLY A 361 12.81 14.00 12.22
CA GLY A 361 13.18 12.62 12.52
C GLY A 361 12.92 12.22 13.98
N GLU A 362 12.80 13.18 14.89
CA GLU A 362 12.58 12.93 16.32
C GLU A 362 11.36 13.67 16.87
N THR A 363 11.02 14.84 16.32
CA THR A 363 9.94 15.70 16.78
C THR A 363 8.99 16.03 15.64
N PHE A 364 7.71 15.73 15.83
CA PHE A 364 6.63 16.17 14.95
C PHE A 364 5.95 17.39 15.56
N ALA A 365 5.66 18.40 14.75
CA ALA A 365 4.92 19.59 15.21
C ALA A 365 4.01 20.14 14.12
N VAL A 366 2.72 20.30 14.46
CA VAL A 366 1.81 21.14 13.67
C VAL A 366 2.23 22.59 13.82
N SER A 367 2.50 23.23 12.69
CA SER A 367 3.06 24.58 12.60
C SER A 367 2.02 25.63 12.23
N ASN A 368 0.98 25.24 11.50
CA ASN A 368 -0.12 26.11 11.09
C ASN A 368 -1.36 25.30 10.74
N VAL A 369 -2.54 25.84 11.02
CA VAL A 369 -3.83 25.30 10.59
C VAL A 369 -4.49 26.30 9.65
N THR A 370 -4.91 25.82 8.48
CA THR A 370 -5.55 26.61 7.41
C THR A 370 -7.05 26.41 7.35
N VAL A 371 -7.52 25.22 7.74
CA VAL A 371 -8.93 24.82 7.79
C VAL A 371 -9.10 23.96 9.05
N ASP A 372 -10.16 24.21 9.80
CA ASP A 372 -10.50 23.55 11.06
C ASP A 372 -12.03 23.45 11.11
N LEU A 373 -12.54 22.26 10.77
CA LEU A 373 -13.98 21.94 10.80
C LEU A 373 -14.31 20.86 11.84
N ASP A 374 -13.30 20.16 12.33
CA ASP A 374 -13.39 19.10 13.33
C ASP A 374 -13.36 19.60 14.77
N GLY A 375 -12.91 20.85 15.01
CA GLY A 375 -12.83 21.37 16.37
C GLY A 375 -11.63 20.78 17.11
N PRO A 376 -11.76 20.35 18.37
CA PRO A 376 -10.66 19.69 19.09
C PRO A 376 -10.42 18.22 18.68
N GLY A 377 -11.19 17.68 17.73
CA GLY A 377 -10.99 16.31 17.27
C GLY A 377 -9.72 16.13 16.42
N GLY A 378 -9.15 17.23 15.90
CA GLY A 378 -8.03 17.24 14.97
C GLY A 378 -6.65 17.17 15.60
N PHE A 379 -5.66 17.71 14.90
CA PHE A 379 -4.28 17.83 15.42
C PHE A 379 -4.02 19.20 16.05
N TYR A 380 -5.05 20.04 16.15
CA TYR A 380 -4.96 21.34 16.79
C TYR A 380 -6.18 21.66 17.65
N ASP A 381 -5.92 21.76 18.95
CA ASP A 381 -6.88 22.26 19.91
C ASP A 381 -6.71 23.78 20.14
N ASN A 382 -7.67 24.58 19.70
CA ASN A 382 -7.61 26.03 19.83
C ASN A 382 -7.56 26.49 21.31
N PRO A 383 -6.44 27.08 21.79
CA PRO A 383 -6.32 27.48 23.20
C PRO A 383 -7.26 28.62 23.60
N ALA A 384 -7.82 29.37 22.64
CA ALA A 384 -8.84 30.38 22.92
C ALA A 384 -10.19 29.77 23.34
N ASN A 385 -10.37 28.47 23.10
CA ASN A 385 -11.55 27.67 23.41
C ASN A 385 -11.24 26.59 24.47
N ASP A 386 -10.29 26.86 25.37
CA ASP A 386 -9.81 25.95 26.41
C ASP A 386 -9.12 24.67 25.87
N GLY A 387 -8.68 24.69 24.60
CA GLY A 387 -7.93 23.62 23.96
C GLY A 387 -6.46 23.50 24.40
N ASN A 388 -5.86 22.32 24.21
CA ASN A 388 -4.49 22.01 24.64
C ASN A 388 -3.38 22.45 23.66
N GLY A 389 -3.73 23.04 22.52
CA GLY A 389 -2.79 23.44 21.48
C GLY A 389 -2.54 22.37 20.41
N PRO A 390 -1.50 22.54 19.58
CA PRO A 390 -1.19 21.60 18.50
C PRO A 390 -0.50 20.33 19.01
N VAL A 391 -0.70 19.23 18.25
CA VAL A 391 0.20 18.07 18.21
C VAL A 391 1.62 18.55 18.01
N ASN A 392 2.44 18.34 19.04
CA ASN A 392 3.80 18.85 19.12
C ASN A 392 4.59 18.07 20.14
N GLY A 393 5.61 17.35 19.71
CA GLY A 393 6.52 16.67 20.61
C GLY A 393 7.25 15.51 19.96
N PRO A 394 7.89 14.66 20.78
CA PRO A 394 8.53 13.45 20.31
C PRO A 394 7.61 12.62 19.42
N ALA A 395 8.14 12.13 18.32
CA ALA A 395 7.44 11.26 17.39
C ALA A 395 8.36 10.11 16.97
N ILE A 396 7.77 8.95 16.75
CA ILE A 396 8.49 7.74 16.33
C ILE A 396 7.78 7.22 15.08
N LEU A 397 8.50 7.20 13.97
CA LEU A 397 8.10 6.49 12.76
C LEU A 397 8.72 5.10 12.82
N HIS A 398 7.90 4.08 13.02
CA HIS A 398 8.34 2.70 13.09
C HIS A 398 8.49 2.15 11.66
N PRO A 399 9.57 1.43 11.33
CA PRO A 399 9.75 0.85 9.99
C PRO A 399 8.64 -0.14 9.60
N THR A 400 7.90 -0.66 10.58
CA THR A 400 6.75 -1.54 10.40
C THR A 400 5.44 -0.80 10.16
N GLY A 401 5.47 0.51 9.92
CA GLY A 401 4.28 1.27 9.51
C GLY A 401 3.41 1.80 10.65
N GLU A 402 3.99 2.02 11.83
CA GLU A 402 3.33 2.78 12.90
C GLU A 402 3.91 4.17 13.02
N LEU A 403 3.07 5.13 13.37
CA LEU A 403 3.46 6.50 13.69
C LEU A 403 2.96 6.84 15.09
N THR A 404 3.87 6.87 16.05
CA THR A 404 3.58 7.30 17.42
C THR A 404 3.82 8.80 17.52
N LEU A 405 2.80 9.57 17.92
CA LEU A 405 2.86 11.02 18.10
C LEU A 405 2.59 11.40 19.56
N THR A 406 3.15 12.53 19.98
CA THR A 406 2.82 13.16 21.27
C THR A 406 1.69 14.16 21.09
N ASP A 407 0.64 14.04 21.89
CA ASP A 407 -0.58 14.85 21.80
C ASP A 407 -0.32 16.36 21.88
N ASN A 408 0.54 16.82 22.81
CA ASN A 408 0.98 18.21 22.82
C ASN A 408 2.28 18.37 23.63
N ALA A 409 2.93 19.53 23.50
CA ALA A 409 4.28 19.74 24.06
C ALA A 409 4.36 19.68 25.59
N ASN A 410 3.22 19.74 26.29
CA ASN A 410 3.13 19.67 27.75
C ASN A 410 2.52 18.34 28.24
N SER A 411 2.12 17.47 27.32
CA SER A 411 1.50 16.19 27.57
C SER A 411 2.54 15.08 27.69
N GLN A 412 2.21 14.03 28.44
CA GLN A 412 2.92 12.74 28.36
C GLN A 412 2.10 11.69 27.60
N ASP A 413 0.93 12.07 27.10
CA ASP A 413 0.02 11.22 26.37
C ASP A 413 0.50 11.13 24.92
N ASN A 414 0.55 9.89 24.44
CA ASN A 414 0.88 9.54 23.08
C ASN A 414 -0.29 8.80 22.44
N PHE A 415 -0.31 8.82 21.12
CA PHE A 415 -1.23 8.02 20.32
C PHE A 415 -0.50 7.48 19.09
N THR A 416 -0.95 6.34 18.62
CA THR A 416 -0.31 5.61 17.52
C THR A 416 -1.29 5.47 16.38
N LEU A 417 -0.84 5.87 15.18
CA LEU A 417 -1.54 5.62 13.94
C LEU A 417 -0.85 4.48 13.18
N VAL A 418 -1.62 3.73 12.40
CA VAL A 418 -1.10 2.64 11.59
C VAL A 418 -1.22 3.01 10.12
N ARG A 419 -0.18 2.75 9.33
CA ARG A 419 -0.14 3.07 7.92
C ARG A 419 -1.23 2.30 7.18
N LEU A 420 -1.99 3.01 6.35
CA LEU A 420 -3.06 2.46 5.52
C LEU A 420 -2.54 2.14 4.12
N GLY A 421 -2.85 0.94 3.61
CA GLY A 421 -2.40 0.43 2.32
C GLY A 421 -1.03 -0.24 2.37
N ARG A 422 -0.53 -0.66 1.20
CA ARG A 422 0.73 -1.43 1.06
C ARG A 422 1.96 -0.55 1.26
N TYR A 423 2.95 -1.04 2.01
CA TYR A 423 4.25 -0.38 2.17
C TYR A 423 5.38 -1.39 2.35
N ALA A 424 6.61 -0.94 2.12
CA ALA A 424 7.80 -1.77 2.27
C ALA A 424 8.33 -1.71 3.71
N VAL A 425 8.69 -2.87 4.25
CA VAL A 425 9.46 -3.06 5.48
C VAL A 425 10.78 -3.70 5.11
N ASP A 426 11.90 -3.18 5.62
CA ASP A 426 13.18 -3.86 5.47
C ASP A 426 13.34 -4.89 6.57
N LEU A 427 13.36 -6.16 6.18
CA LEU A 427 13.82 -7.22 7.05
C LEU A 427 15.33 -7.29 6.95
N ARG A 428 15.96 -7.55 8.09
CA ARG A 428 17.38 -7.81 8.21
C ARG A 428 17.58 -9.20 8.76
N ASP A 429 18.42 -9.97 8.10
CA ASP A 429 18.86 -11.23 8.67
C ASP A 429 19.93 -11.03 9.74
N PHE A 430 20.26 -12.11 10.41
CA PHE A 430 21.30 -12.08 11.43
C PHE A 430 22.73 -12.03 10.89
N GLU A 431 22.96 -12.23 9.60
CA GLU A 431 24.27 -12.01 8.95
C GLU A 431 24.47 -10.53 8.61
N GLY A 432 23.39 -9.75 8.61
CA GLY A 432 23.35 -8.31 8.40
C GLY A 432 22.82 -7.90 7.03
N ASP A 433 22.38 -8.84 6.21
CA ASP A 433 21.84 -8.59 4.89
C ASP A 433 20.36 -8.17 4.99
N THR A 434 19.92 -7.28 4.10
CA THR A 434 18.59 -6.64 4.16
C THR A 434 17.73 -6.98 2.94
N LYS A 435 16.46 -7.35 3.15
CA LYS A 435 15.46 -7.63 2.11
C LYS A 435 14.23 -6.75 2.35
N PRO A 436 13.80 -5.91 1.40
CA PRO A 436 12.50 -5.29 1.48
C PRO A 436 11.40 -6.33 1.25
N VAL A 437 10.35 -6.25 2.05
CA VAL A 437 9.10 -7.01 1.90
C VAL A 437 7.92 -6.04 1.93
N TYR A 438 6.88 -6.30 1.14
CA TYR A 438 5.63 -5.55 1.27
C TYR A 438 4.77 -6.14 2.37
N VAL A 439 4.22 -5.25 3.17
CA VAL A 439 3.18 -5.58 4.14
C VAL A 439 1.99 -4.66 3.93
N GLU A 440 0.84 -5.12 4.38
CA GLU A 440 -0.39 -4.34 4.47
C GLU A 440 -1.02 -4.65 5.82
N ALA A 441 -1.41 -3.61 6.54
CA ALA A 441 -2.14 -3.77 7.78
C ALA A 441 -3.57 -4.22 7.48
N ASP A 442 -4.05 -5.23 8.20
CA ASP A 442 -5.43 -5.73 8.04
C ASP A 442 -6.40 -4.85 8.85
N LEU A 443 -6.70 -3.66 8.31
CA LEU A 443 -7.46 -2.61 8.99
C LEU A 443 -8.78 -2.33 8.28
N TYR A 444 -9.90 -2.69 8.90
CA TYR A 444 -11.23 -2.32 8.43
C TYR A 444 -11.76 -1.11 9.22
N PRO A 445 -12.58 -0.24 8.62
CA PRO A 445 -13.11 0.91 9.35
C PRO A 445 -13.88 0.50 10.61
N GLY A 446 -13.53 1.14 11.73
CA GLY A 446 -14.04 0.83 13.07
C GLY A 446 -13.19 -0.14 13.87
N ASP A 447 -12.23 -0.82 13.23
CA ASP A 447 -11.19 -1.52 13.99
C ASP A 447 -10.41 -0.49 14.79
N MET A 448 -10.22 -0.74 16.08
CA MET A 448 -9.25 0.00 16.86
C MET A 448 -7.87 -0.26 16.23
N ALA A 449 -7.04 0.78 16.12
CA ALA A 449 -5.64 0.57 15.81
C ALA A 449 -5.07 -0.38 16.87
N LYS A 450 -4.71 -1.59 16.45
CA LYS A 450 -4.02 -2.54 17.31
C LYS A 450 -2.53 -2.34 17.09
N GLU A 451 -1.77 -2.38 18.19
CA GLU A 451 -0.33 -2.19 18.16
C GLU A 451 0.33 -3.48 17.64
N SER A 452 1.20 -3.35 16.64
CA SER A 452 2.03 -4.44 16.15
C SER A 452 2.81 -5.01 17.34
N TYR A 453 2.76 -6.33 17.52
CA TYR A 453 3.53 -6.97 18.58
C TYR A 453 5.01 -7.05 18.18
N PHE A 454 5.82 -6.19 18.78
CA PHE A 454 7.27 -6.27 18.68
C PHE A 454 7.82 -7.06 19.83
N PHE A 455 8.86 -7.84 19.52
CA PHE A 455 9.61 -8.55 20.53
C PHE A 455 10.98 -7.96 20.64
N ALA A 456 11.32 -7.46 21.82
CA ALA A 456 12.69 -7.17 22.15
C ALA A 456 13.30 -8.43 22.76
N PHE A 457 14.23 -9.07 22.05
CA PHE A 457 15.12 -10.02 22.71
C PHE A 457 16.18 -9.19 23.45
N SER A 458 15.93 -8.84 24.71
CA SER A 458 16.86 -8.00 25.49
C SER A 458 18.28 -8.58 25.59
N ASP A 459 18.42 -9.90 25.43
CA ASP A 459 19.66 -10.64 25.67
C ASP A 459 20.14 -11.50 24.47
N LEU A 460 19.44 -11.49 23.32
CA LEU A 460 19.88 -12.23 22.14
C LEU A 460 20.94 -11.43 21.37
N VAL A 461 22.19 -11.81 21.54
CA VAL A 461 23.33 -11.19 20.84
C VAL A 461 23.47 -11.74 19.42
N GLU A 462 23.18 -13.03 19.22
CA GLU A 462 23.20 -13.71 17.92
C GLU A 462 22.13 -14.82 17.92
N PRO A 463 21.46 -15.07 16.79
CA PRO A 463 20.49 -16.16 16.67
C PRO A 463 21.13 -17.53 16.80
N GLY A 464 20.32 -18.49 17.21
CA GLY A 464 20.75 -19.88 17.34
C GLY A 464 21.79 -20.13 18.41
N GLN A 465 22.00 -19.17 19.31
CA GLN A 465 22.54 -19.44 20.62
C GLN A 465 21.46 -20.10 21.48
N GLU A 466 21.86 -21.11 22.23
CA GLU A 466 21.03 -21.64 23.30
C GLU A 466 20.92 -20.59 24.41
N GLY A 467 19.73 -20.44 24.97
CA GLY A 467 19.47 -19.42 25.95
C GLY A 467 18.00 -19.30 26.30
N THR A 468 17.73 -18.52 27.33
CA THR A 468 16.38 -18.14 27.72
C THR A 468 16.22 -16.67 27.36
N TYR A 469 15.18 -16.37 26.60
CA TYR A 469 14.92 -15.07 26.04
C TYR A 469 13.54 -14.60 26.44
N ASP A 470 13.48 -13.37 26.95
CA ASP A 470 12.22 -12.74 27.27
C ASP A 470 11.75 -11.91 26.07
N LEU A 471 10.50 -12.11 25.71
CA LEU A 471 9.76 -11.47 24.63
C LEU A 471 8.72 -10.57 25.28
N GLU A 472 9.00 -9.28 25.36
CA GLU A 472 8.10 -8.30 25.98
C GLU A 472 7.03 -7.83 24.99
N PHE A 473 5.75 -8.09 25.31
CA PHE A 473 4.58 -7.61 24.55
C PHE A 473 4.13 -6.23 24.99
N SER A 474 4.22 -6.01 26.30
CA SER A 474 3.84 -4.79 26.98
C SER A 474 4.59 -4.72 28.30
N SER A 475 4.41 -3.63 29.04
CA SER A 475 4.93 -3.52 30.41
C SER A 475 4.45 -4.62 31.39
N SER A 476 3.45 -5.42 31.00
CA SER A 476 2.78 -6.39 31.85
C SER A 476 2.70 -7.82 31.30
N GLN A 477 3.05 -8.02 30.03
CA GLN A 477 2.96 -9.32 29.34
C GLN A 477 4.30 -9.69 28.72
N ARG A 478 4.70 -10.94 28.92
CA ARG A 478 5.99 -11.47 28.47
C ARG A 478 5.85 -12.94 28.10
N ILE A 479 6.34 -13.32 26.93
CA ILE A 479 6.66 -14.71 26.62
C ILE A 479 8.11 -14.97 27.00
N THR A 480 8.41 -16.13 27.55
CA THR A 480 9.79 -16.60 27.70
C THR A 480 10.04 -17.75 26.74
N VAL A 481 11.03 -17.61 25.86
CA VAL A 481 11.47 -18.65 24.92
C VAL A 481 12.78 -19.25 25.41
N ASP A 482 12.78 -20.52 25.74
CA ASP A 482 13.93 -21.29 26.18
C ASP A 482 14.41 -22.20 25.05
N LEU A 483 15.53 -21.85 24.43
CA LEU A 483 16.17 -22.57 23.33
C LEU A 483 17.33 -23.40 23.86
N ARG A 484 17.31 -24.71 23.63
CA ARG A 484 18.33 -25.66 24.13
C ARG A 484 18.73 -26.67 23.06
N THR A 485 19.85 -27.36 23.30
CA THR A 485 20.17 -28.59 22.58
C THR A 485 20.16 -29.76 23.55
N GLU A 486 19.24 -30.70 23.33
CA GLU A 486 19.15 -31.92 24.13
C GLU A 486 19.50 -33.12 23.26
N ASN A 487 20.48 -33.94 23.68
CA ASN A 487 20.95 -35.12 22.94
C ASN A 487 21.41 -34.84 21.49
N GLY A 488 21.79 -33.60 21.17
CA GLY A 488 22.21 -33.19 19.83
C GLY A 488 21.07 -32.69 18.94
N GLU A 489 19.85 -32.60 19.46
CA GLU A 489 18.68 -32.05 18.79
C GLU A 489 18.33 -30.68 19.39
N ARG A 490 18.05 -29.69 18.54
CA ARG A 490 17.62 -28.35 18.96
C ARG A 490 16.17 -28.41 19.42
N THR A 491 15.96 -28.31 20.73
CA THR A 491 14.66 -28.36 21.38
C THR A 491 14.41 -27.08 22.17
N GLY A 492 13.15 -26.75 22.43
CA GLY A 492 12.86 -25.56 23.23
C GLY A 492 11.45 -25.55 23.82
N GLN A 493 11.21 -24.54 24.65
CA GLN A 493 9.91 -24.28 25.26
C GLN A 493 9.56 -22.80 25.12
N MET A 494 8.32 -22.51 24.77
CA MET A 494 7.73 -21.18 24.78
C MET A 494 6.71 -21.10 25.92
N GLN A 495 6.86 -20.13 26.80
CA GLN A 495 6.03 -19.93 27.98
C GLN A 495 5.30 -18.60 27.88
N PHE A 496 3.96 -18.61 27.83
CA PHE A 496 3.13 -17.42 27.60
C PHE A 496 2.77 -16.62 28.85
N ASP A 497 2.96 -17.19 30.03
CA ASP A 497 2.71 -16.50 31.29
C ASP A 497 3.71 -16.86 32.39
N SER A 498 3.77 -16.03 33.44
CA SER A 498 4.64 -16.30 34.61
C SER A 498 4.19 -17.48 35.49
N SER A 499 3.01 -18.05 35.22
CA SER A 499 2.45 -19.17 36.00
C SER A 499 2.93 -20.54 35.46
N GLY A 500 3.34 -20.59 34.19
CA GLY A 500 3.86 -21.78 33.51
C GLY A 500 2.79 -22.80 33.17
N GLU A 501 1.51 -22.41 33.16
CA GLU A 501 0.40 -23.30 32.79
C GLU A 501 0.28 -23.46 31.27
N ASP A 502 0.72 -22.47 30.48
CA ASP A 502 0.71 -22.48 29.01
C ASP A 502 2.15 -22.58 28.46
N ASN A 503 2.72 -23.79 28.51
CA ASN A 503 4.02 -24.09 27.93
C ASN A 503 3.85 -24.88 26.63
N VAL A 504 4.41 -24.37 25.53
CA VAL A 504 4.48 -25.09 24.26
C VAL A 504 5.90 -25.61 24.07
N ALA A 505 6.04 -26.93 23.98
CA ALA A 505 7.31 -27.56 23.63
C ALA A 505 7.46 -27.59 22.10
N GLY A 506 8.70 -27.47 21.65
CA GLY A 506 8.98 -27.42 20.22
C GLY A 506 10.42 -27.72 19.87
N THR A 507 10.71 -27.58 18.60
CA THR A 507 12.07 -27.55 18.06
C THR A 507 12.35 -26.15 17.52
N TRP A 508 13.61 -25.81 17.37
CA TRP A 508 13.98 -24.53 16.81
C TRP A 508 15.14 -24.68 15.84
N ASP A 509 15.20 -23.79 14.86
CA ASP A 509 16.30 -23.69 13.92
C ASP A 509 16.55 -22.23 13.52
N VAL A 510 17.67 -22.00 12.81
CA VAL A 510 17.91 -20.73 12.12
C VAL A 510 17.82 -21.02 10.63
N SER A 511 16.88 -20.37 9.94
CA SER A 511 16.70 -20.52 8.49
C SER A 511 17.96 -20.11 7.74
N THR A 512 18.06 -20.48 6.45
CA THR A 512 19.18 -19.98 5.63
C THR A 512 19.08 -18.49 5.34
N SER A 513 17.90 -17.88 5.55
CA SER A 513 17.64 -16.45 5.56
C SER A 513 18.02 -15.77 6.87
N GLY A 514 18.62 -16.49 7.82
CA GLY A 514 18.94 -15.94 9.13
C GLY A 514 17.69 -15.43 9.86
N ALA A 515 16.61 -16.20 9.89
CA ALA A 515 15.46 -16.03 10.76
C ALA A 515 15.46 -17.11 11.85
N LEU A 516 15.01 -16.80 13.06
CA LEU A 516 14.82 -17.82 14.10
C LEU A 516 13.45 -18.43 13.88
N VAL A 517 13.39 -19.75 13.72
CA VAL A 517 12.14 -20.49 13.50
C VAL A 517 11.91 -21.43 14.68
N PHE A 518 10.82 -21.22 15.43
CA PHE A 518 10.37 -22.13 16.48
C PHE A 518 9.16 -22.91 15.98
N THR A 519 9.28 -24.23 15.95
CA THR A 519 8.20 -25.15 15.54
C THR A 519 7.59 -25.80 16.76
N GLU A 520 6.35 -25.41 17.05
CA GLU A 520 5.55 -25.99 18.11
C GLU A 520 5.24 -27.46 17.83
N THR A 521 5.10 -28.26 18.88
CA THR A 521 4.68 -29.65 18.75
C THR A 521 3.37 -29.86 19.51
N ASP A 522 2.22 -29.90 18.83
CA ASP A 522 0.99 -30.42 19.44
C ASP A 522 1.05 -31.96 19.44
N GLY A 523 1.32 -32.52 20.61
CA GLY A 523 1.38 -33.97 20.82
C GLY A 523 0.05 -34.72 20.70
N THR A 524 -1.07 -34.04 20.41
CA THR A 524 -2.42 -34.61 20.40
C THR A 524 -3.22 -34.41 19.12
N SER A 525 -3.09 -33.27 18.42
CA SER A 525 -3.87 -32.97 17.20
C SER A 525 -3.11 -33.24 15.90
N GLY A 526 -1.77 -33.14 15.91
CA GLY A 526 -0.95 -33.16 14.70
C GLY A 526 -0.86 -31.81 13.97
N ASP A 527 -1.44 -30.74 14.54
CA ASP A 527 -1.22 -29.38 14.07
C ASP A 527 0.14 -28.86 14.59
N TYR A 528 0.85 -28.11 13.73
CA TYR A 528 2.15 -27.50 14.05
C TYR A 528 2.05 -26.01 13.72
N GLY A 529 2.42 -25.15 14.67
CA GLY A 529 2.64 -23.72 14.43
C GLY A 529 4.13 -23.44 14.23
N HIS A 530 4.48 -22.61 13.24
CA HIS A 530 5.85 -22.13 13.05
C HIS A 530 5.92 -20.64 13.37
N TRP A 531 6.65 -20.29 14.42
CA TRP A 531 6.95 -18.90 14.77
C TRP A 531 8.26 -18.52 14.11
N ARG A 532 8.22 -17.60 13.16
CA ARG A 532 9.41 -16.98 12.56
C ARG A 532 9.65 -15.61 13.18
N PHE A 533 10.85 -15.38 13.67
CA PHE A 533 11.30 -14.10 14.21
C PHE A 533 12.32 -13.48 13.27
N LEU A 534 12.02 -12.28 12.78
CA LEU A 534 12.82 -11.56 11.79
C LEU A 534 13.19 -10.19 12.35
N LYS A 535 14.46 -9.79 12.19
CA LYS A 535 14.87 -8.46 12.64
C LYS A 535 14.35 -7.44 11.64
N VAL A 536 13.81 -6.33 12.13
CA VAL A 536 13.47 -5.20 11.28
C VAL A 536 14.70 -4.28 11.20
N GLU A 537 15.09 -3.86 9.99
CA GLU A 537 16.23 -2.97 9.83
C GLU A 537 15.95 -1.60 10.48
N GLY A 538 16.99 -1.00 11.06
CA GLY A 538 16.87 0.27 11.78
C GLY A 538 16.40 0.15 13.23
N GLU A 539 15.99 -1.05 13.66
CA GLU A 539 15.62 -1.32 15.05
C GLU A 539 16.79 -1.91 15.86
N ASP A 540 17.10 -1.29 17.00
CA ASP A 540 18.27 -1.67 17.80
C ASP A 540 18.13 -3.05 18.47
N ALA A 541 16.92 -3.59 18.60
CA ALA A 541 16.67 -4.93 19.14
C ALA A 541 15.27 -5.52 18.89
N ARG A 542 14.45 -4.95 17.99
CA ARG A 542 13.07 -5.40 17.77
C ARG A 542 12.96 -6.42 16.63
N PHE A 543 12.12 -7.41 16.85
CA PHE A 543 11.81 -8.48 15.91
C PHE A 543 10.32 -8.50 15.62
N LEU A 544 9.98 -8.68 14.34
CA LEU A 544 8.63 -8.98 13.88
C LEU A 544 8.43 -10.49 13.94
N VAL A 545 7.28 -10.91 14.44
CA VAL A 545 6.86 -12.31 14.40
C VAL A 545 5.97 -12.55 13.19
N HIS A 546 6.17 -13.68 12.56
CA HIS A 546 5.30 -14.24 11.54
C HIS A 546 4.95 -15.67 11.96
N LEU A 547 3.66 -15.99 11.99
CA LEU A 547 3.16 -17.31 12.39
C LEU A 547 2.54 -18.00 11.18
N ASP A 548 3.11 -19.13 10.76
CA ASP A 548 2.55 -19.90 9.66
C ASP A 548 1.25 -20.61 10.07
N GLY A 549 0.21 -20.50 9.25
CA GLY A 549 -0.97 -21.36 9.34
C GLY A 549 -1.96 -21.03 10.47
N VAL A 550 -1.84 -19.89 11.13
CA VAL A 550 -2.79 -19.38 12.15
C VAL A 550 -3.29 -18.00 11.71
N ASP A 551 -4.51 -17.61 12.15
CA ASP A 551 -5.10 -16.30 11.82
C ASP A 551 -4.06 -15.17 11.99
N PRO A 552 -3.93 -14.26 11.01
CA PRO A 552 -2.73 -13.44 10.85
C PRO A 552 -2.51 -12.47 12.01
N LEU A 553 -1.23 -12.22 12.29
CA LEU A 553 -0.77 -11.03 12.99
C LEU A 553 -1.15 -9.78 12.17
N GLU A 554 -1.30 -8.65 12.84
CA GLU A 554 -1.94 -7.42 12.33
C GLU A 554 -1.29 -6.84 11.06
N LEU A 555 -0.04 -7.21 10.78
CA LEU A 555 0.64 -6.98 9.51
C LEU A 555 0.64 -8.24 8.66
N GLN A 556 -0.07 -8.19 7.54
CA GLN A 556 -0.05 -9.26 6.55
C GLN A 556 1.15 -9.04 5.61
N PHE A 557 2.07 -10.00 5.59
CA PHE A 557 3.12 -10.03 4.59
C PHE A 557 2.51 -10.36 3.23
N ILE A 558 2.67 -9.44 2.29
CA ILE A 558 2.32 -9.66 0.88
C ILE A 558 3.49 -10.26 0.12
N THR A 559 4.72 -10.07 0.60
CA THR A 559 5.91 -10.72 0.02
C THR A 559 6.23 -11.98 0.81
N ASP A 560 6.45 -13.10 0.10
CA ASP A 560 6.90 -14.32 0.74
C ASP A 560 8.25 -14.14 1.45
N ILE A 561 8.31 -14.67 2.66
CA ILE A 561 9.51 -14.73 3.48
C ILE A 561 10.07 -16.14 3.36
N ASP A 562 10.68 -16.39 2.20
CA ASP A 562 11.36 -17.66 1.95
C ASP A 562 12.53 -17.89 2.91
N ASP A 563 12.86 -19.17 3.11
CA ASP A 563 14.01 -19.57 3.94
C ASP A 563 15.35 -19.27 3.27
N GLN A 564 15.40 -18.74 2.04
CA GLN A 564 16.64 -18.51 1.29
C GLN A 564 17.46 -17.34 1.85
N PRO A 565 18.80 -17.36 1.74
CA PRO A 565 19.65 -16.26 2.20
C PRO A 565 19.17 -14.91 1.67
N ILE A 566 19.01 -13.94 2.56
CA ILE A 566 18.87 -12.54 2.16
C ILE A 566 20.21 -12.16 1.52
N LYS A 567 20.21 -11.60 0.30
CA LYS A 567 21.44 -11.32 -0.46
C LYS A 567 21.51 -9.90 -0.96
#